data_AF-A0A2K4Y723-F1
#
_entry.id   AF-A0A2K4Y723-F1
#
_cell.length_a   1.000
_cell.length_b   1.000
_cell.length_c   1.000
_cell.angle_alpha   90.00
_cell.angle_beta   90.00
_cell.angle_gamma   90.00
#
_symmetry.space_group_name_H-M   'P 1'
#
loop_
_entity.id
_entity.type
_entity.pdbx_description
1 polymer ?
#
loop_
_entity_poly.entity_id
_entity_poly.type
_entity_poly.pdbx_seq_one_letter_code
_entity_poly.pdbx_strand_id
1 'polypeptide(L)'
;VLYAKDRGCTAPGCTVGGYYCEVHHITDYTQCHDTDIDNLTLACGPHHRLLQPRGWTTRKHPNGHTEWIPPPHLDRGQPRTNTYHHPQKLLRDGGDDDEAA
;
A
#
# COMPACT_ATOMS: atom_id res chain seq x y z
N VAL A 1 -8.57 3.51 11.83
CA VAL A 1 -7.37 2.83 12.38
C VAL A 1 -6.61 2.15 11.25
N LEU A 2 -5.33 2.47 11.01
CA LEU A 2 -4.56 1.98 9.86
C LEU A 2 -4.42 0.45 9.84
N TYR A 3 -4.17 -0.16 11.00
CA TYR A 3 -4.07 -1.62 11.12
C TYR A 3 -5.34 -2.36 10.63
N ALA A 4 -6.53 -1.80 10.87
CA ALA A 4 -7.78 -2.40 10.39
C ALA A 4 -7.93 -2.32 8.86
N LYS A 5 -7.40 -1.26 8.24
CA LYS A 5 -7.40 -1.05 6.78
C LYS A 5 -6.36 -1.93 6.09
N ASP A 6 -5.10 -1.91 6.53
CA ASP A 6 -3.98 -2.54 5.80
C ASP A 6 -3.69 -3.98 6.26
N ARG A 7 -3.88 -4.29 7.56
CA ARG A 7 -3.65 -5.59 8.23
C ARG A 7 -2.22 -6.17 8.15
N GLY A 8 -1.38 -5.66 7.24
CA GLY A 8 0.00 -6.06 7.03
C GLY A 8 0.69 -5.20 5.99
N CYS A 9 1.88 -5.61 5.57
CA CYS A 9 2.65 -4.87 4.58
C CYS A 9 1.88 -4.80 3.26
N THR A 10 1.70 -3.59 2.72
CA THR A 10 0.91 -3.40 1.49
C THR A 10 1.68 -3.69 0.21
N ALA A 11 2.99 -3.98 0.30
CA ALA A 11 3.80 -4.36 -0.84
C ALA A 11 3.29 -5.68 -1.48
N PRO A 12 3.13 -5.74 -2.82
CA PRO A 12 2.58 -6.90 -3.51
C PRO A 12 3.21 -8.23 -3.08
N GLY A 13 2.38 -9.18 -2.66
CA GLY A 13 2.82 -10.53 -2.26
C GLY A 13 3.52 -10.62 -0.91
N CYS A 14 3.71 -9.51 -0.18
CA CYS A 14 4.29 -9.57 1.15
C CYS A 14 3.30 -10.20 2.15
N THR A 15 3.81 -11.05 3.04
CA THR A 15 3.01 -11.75 4.04
C THR A 15 3.23 -11.26 5.47
N VAL A 16 4.10 -10.25 5.65
CA VAL A 16 4.47 -9.70 6.95
C VAL A 16 3.27 -8.97 7.56
N GLY A 17 2.81 -9.45 8.72
CA GLY A 17 1.68 -8.86 9.44
C GLY A 17 1.97 -7.48 10.00
N GLY A 18 0.91 -6.68 10.22
CA GLY A 18 1.05 -5.25 10.48
C GLY A 18 1.82 -4.88 11.75
N TYR A 19 1.91 -5.81 12.71
CA TYR A 19 2.72 -5.63 13.93
C TYR A 19 4.22 -5.48 13.64
N TYR A 20 4.70 -6.01 12.52
CA TYR A 20 6.09 -5.92 12.07
C TYR A 20 6.28 -4.88 10.96
N CYS A 21 5.33 -3.95 10.82
CA CYS A 21 5.37 -2.90 9.82
C CYS A 21 5.62 -1.53 10.45
N GLU A 22 6.26 -0.68 9.67
CA GLU A 22 6.44 0.74 9.90
C GLU A 22 5.31 1.50 9.18
N VAL A 23 4.96 2.67 9.71
CA VAL A 23 4.00 3.58 9.08
C VAL A 23 4.76 4.47 8.10
N HIS A 24 4.40 4.38 6.81
CA HIS A 24 4.96 5.17 5.73
C HIS A 24 3.97 6.28 5.32
N HIS A 25 4.46 7.51 5.24
CA HIS A 25 3.71 8.62 4.65
C HIS A 25 3.85 8.59 3.14
N ILE A 26 2.72 8.56 2.42
CA ILE A 26 2.71 8.49 0.95
C ILE A 26 3.20 9.81 0.35
N THR A 27 2.68 10.92 0.85
CA THR A 27 3.28 12.24 0.69
C THR A 27 4.20 12.48 1.86
N ASP A 28 5.48 12.78 1.64
CA ASP A 28 6.45 12.95 2.73
C ASP A 28 5.93 13.92 3.80
N TYR A 29 6.17 13.59 5.07
CA TYR A 29 5.72 14.42 6.20
C TYR A 29 6.23 15.87 6.12
N THR A 30 7.42 16.07 5.55
CA THR A 30 8.00 17.39 5.30
C THR A 30 7.22 18.24 4.29
N GLN A 31 6.27 17.63 3.57
CA GLN A 31 5.42 18.28 2.57
C GLN A 31 3.96 18.36 3.04
N CYS A 32 3.41 17.28 3.63
CA CYS A 32 2.00 17.26 4.05
C CYS A 32 1.77 17.83 5.45
N HIS A 33 2.77 17.77 6.34
CA HIS A 33 2.72 18.25 7.73
C HIS A 33 1.58 17.68 8.58
N ASP A 34 0.97 16.58 8.15
CA ASP A 34 -0.14 15.90 8.81
C ASP A 34 0.08 14.38 8.87
N THR A 35 -0.74 13.73 9.69
CA THR A 35 -0.77 12.27 9.84
C THR A 35 -2.20 11.80 9.62
N ASP A 36 -2.57 11.65 8.36
CA ASP A 36 -3.89 11.21 7.91
C ASP A 36 -3.84 9.75 7.45
N ILE A 37 -4.77 8.91 7.91
CA ILE A 37 -4.89 7.51 7.48
C ILE A 37 -5.01 7.36 5.95
N ASP A 38 -5.55 8.36 5.26
CA ASP A 38 -5.70 8.34 3.81
C ASP A 38 -4.40 8.77 3.09
N ASN A 39 -3.40 9.25 3.83
CA ASN A 39 -2.04 9.54 3.34
C ASN A 39 -0.96 8.62 3.97
N LEU A 40 -1.36 7.50 4.59
CA LEU A 40 -0.46 6.56 5.25
C LEU A 40 -0.60 5.13 4.73
N THR A 41 0.44 4.32 4.86
CA THR A 41 0.36 2.87 4.63
C THR A 41 1.35 2.08 5.49
N LEU A 42 1.13 0.78 5.64
CA LEU A 42 2.08 -0.13 6.29
C LEU A 42 3.12 -0.70 5.33
N ALA A 43 4.40 -0.61 5.70
CA ALA A 43 5.51 -1.24 5.01
C ALA A 43 6.42 -1.97 6.02
N CYS A 44 6.79 -3.23 5.77
CA CYS A 44 7.82 -3.88 6.60
C CYS A 44 9.21 -3.26 6.32
N GLY A 45 10.15 -3.37 7.26
CA GLY A 45 11.46 -2.71 7.16
C GLY A 45 12.20 -2.91 5.82
N PRO A 46 12.24 -4.12 5.23
CA PRO A 46 12.80 -4.33 3.89
C PRO A 46 12.09 -3.53 2.79
N HIS A 47 10.76 -3.56 2.75
CA HIS A 47 9.98 -2.85 1.71
C HIS A 47 9.98 -1.34 1.93
N HIS A 48 9.93 -0.86 3.18
CA HIS A 48 9.99 0.58 3.44
C HIS A 48 11.29 1.19 2.91
N ARG A 49 12.40 0.46 3.04
CA ARG A 49 13.71 0.86 2.49
C ARG A 49 13.77 0.91 0.96
N LEU A 50 12.81 0.32 0.23
CA LEU A 50 12.74 0.39 -1.23
C LEU A 50 12.18 1.73 -1.73
N LEU A 51 11.42 2.46 -0.92
CA LEU A 51 10.70 3.66 -1.36
C LEU A 51 11.67 4.81 -1.64
N GLN A 52 12.30 5.34 -0.60
CA GLN A 52 13.34 6.35 -0.75
C GLN A 52 14.67 5.85 -0.19
N PRO A 53 15.80 6.04 -0.89
CA PRO A 53 15.95 6.67 -2.23
C PRO A 53 15.83 5.67 -3.40
N ARG A 54 15.37 4.43 -3.19
CA ARG A 54 15.57 3.31 -4.14
C ARG A 54 14.54 3.21 -5.28
N GLY A 55 13.76 4.27 -5.50
CA GLY A 55 12.99 4.50 -6.72
C GLY A 55 11.61 3.84 -6.79
N TRP A 56 11.20 3.12 -5.74
CA TRP A 56 9.80 2.73 -5.61
C TRP A 56 8.99 3.90 -5.07
N THR A 57 7.75 4.03 -5.50
CA THR A 57 6.81 5.00 -4.93
C THR A 57 5.50 4.32 -4.56
N THR A 58 4.77 4.93 -3.64
CA THR A 58 3.42 4.47 -3.29
C THR A 58 2.38 5.49 -3.69
N ARG A 59 1.16 5.03 -3.96
CA ARG A 59 -0.02 5.86 -4.21
C ARG A 59 -1.21 5.30 -3.45
N LYS A 60 -1.98 6.16 -2.77
CA LYS A 60 -3.27 5.78 -2.17
C LYS A 60 -4.38 5.95 -3.20
N HIS A 61 -5.27 4.97 -3.28
CA HIS A 61 -6.52 5.05 -4.03
C HIS A 61 -7.69 5.46 -3.14
N PRO A 62 -8.74 6.09 -3.69
CA PRO A 62 -9.97 6.43 -2.95
C PRO A 62 -10.62 5.22 -2.27
N ASN A 63 -10.52 4.03 -2.88
CA ASN A 63 -10.99 2.77 -2.31
C ASN A 63 -10.13 2.23 -1.14
N GLY A 64 -9.13 3.00 -0.69
CA GLY A 64 -8.26 2.71 0.45
C GLY A 64 -7.07 1.80 0.15
N HIS A 65 -6.91 1.33 -1.09
CA HIS A 65 -5.78 0.49 -1.47
C HIS A 65 -4.50 1.31 -1.65
N THR A 66 -3.37 0.73 -1.28
CA THR A 66 -2.04 1.27 -1.60
C THR A 66 -1.46 0.54 -2.79
N GLU A 67 -1.10 1.29 -3.84
CA GLU A 67 -0.29 0.80 -4.94
C GLU A 67 1.18 1.02 -4.69
N TRP A 68 2.00 0.05 -5.09
CA TRP A 68 3.45 0.10 -5.14
C TRP A 68 3.90 0.18 -6.59
N ILE A 69 4.48 1.31 -6.96
CA ILE A 69 4.93 1.61 -8.31
C ILE A 69 6.45 1.38 -8.36
N PRO A 70 6.93 0.44 -9.19
CA PRO A 70 8.36 0.18 -9.35
C PRO A 70 9.03 1.33 -10.12
N PRO A 71 10.36 1.48 -10.01
CA PRO A 71 11.10 2.31 -10.96
C PRO A 71 10.98 1.72 -12.39
N PRO A 72 11.06 2.55 -13.45
CA PRO A 72 10.74 2.13 -14.82
C PRO A 72 11.48 0.88 -15.32
N HIS A 73 12.74 0.69 -14.92
CA HIS A 73 13.57 -0.45 -15.31
C HIS A 73 13.17 -1.78 -14.61
N LEU A 74 12.34 -1.71 -13.57
CA LEU A 74 11.77 -2.87 -12.87
C LEU A 74 10.27 -3.03 -13.15
N ASP A 75 9.69 -2.24 -14.05
CA ASP A 75 8.29 -2.36 -14.40
C ASP A 75 8.06 -3.43 -15.46
N ARG A 76 7.51 -4.58 -15.04
CA ARG A 76 7.30 -5.77 -15.89
C ARG A 76 5.85 -6.25 -15.85
N GLY A 77 4.91 -5.40 -15.48
CA GLY A 77 3.49 -5.75 -15.36
C GLY A 77 3.15 -6.57 -14.10
N GLN A 78 4.01 -6.58 -13.09
CA GLN A 78 3.70 -7.17 -11.79
C GLN A 78 2.52 -6.46 -11.10
N PRO A 79 1.79 -7.16 -10.22
CA PRO A 79 0.72 -6.56 -9.42
C PRO A 79 1.19 -5.31 -8.66
N ARG A 80 0.31 -4.32 -8.54
CA ARG A 80 0.59 -3.06 -7.81
C ARG A 80 0.09 -3.10 -6.37
N THR A 81 -0.86 -3.95 -6.06
CA THR A 81 -1.50 -4.03 -4.73
C THR A 81 -1.27 -5.40 -4.10
N ASN A 82 -1.42 -5.48 -2.78
CA ASN A 82 -1.35 -6.73 -2.03
C ASN A 82 -2.75 -7.21 -1.61
N THR A 83 -3.16 -8.38 -2.08
CA THR A 83 -4.43 -9.04 -1.70
C THR A 83 -4.26 -10.05 -0.57
N TYR A 84 -3.03 -10.39 -0.16
CA TYR A 84 -2.75 -11.44 0.83
C TYR A 84 -3.45 -11.18 2.18
N HIS A 85 -3.47 -9.93 2.64
CA HIS A 85 -4.12 -9.56 3.89
C HIS A 85 -5.64 -9.30 3.76
N HIS A 86 -6.17 -9.39 2.53
CA HIS A 86 -7.58 -9.20 2.18
C HIS A 86 -8.10 -10.30 1.25
N PRO A 87 -8.01 -11.58 1.62
CA PRO A 87 -8.38 -12.69 0.74
C PRO A 87 -9.86 -12.64 0.30
N GLN A 88 -10.74 -12.04 1.11
CA GLN A 88 -12.14 -11.85 0.76
C GLN A 88 -12.36 -11.02 -0.53
N LYS A 89 -11.38 -10.19 -0.92
CA LYS A 89 -11.46 -9.40 -2.17
C LYS A 89 -11.29 -10.29 -3.42
N LEU A 90 -10.67 -11.46 -3.29
CA LEU A 90 -10.54 -12.43 -4.37
C LEU A 90 -11.82 -13.24 -4.60
N LEU A 91 -12.72 -13.26 -3.62
CA LEU A 91 -13.94 -14.06 -3.64
C LEU A 91 -15.19 -13.23 -3.99
N ARG A 92 -15.04 -11.93 -4.25
CA ARG A 92 -16.16 -11.07 -4.64
C ARG A 92 -16.40 -11.19 -6.15
N ASP A 93 -17.61 -11.61 -6.51
CA ASP A 93 -18.10 -11.57 -7.88
C ASP A 93 -18.31 -10.10 -8.31
N GLY A 94 -17.27 -9.47 -8.85
CA GLY A 94 -17.28 -8.34 -9.80
C GLY A 94 -18.24 -7.14 -9.67
N GLY A 95 -18.94 -6.92 -8.56
CA GLY A 95 -20.11 -6.03 -8.52
C GLY A 95 -19.98 -4.71 -7.74
N ASP A 96 -19.01 -4.55 -6.84
CA ASP A 96 -19.12 -3.51 -5.79
C ASP A 96 -17.96 -2.49 -5.74
N ASP A 97 -16.98 -2.55 -6.65
CA ASP A 97 -15.82 -1.63 -6.60
C ASP A 97 -16.00 -0.36 -7.47
N ASP A 98 -17.13 -0.21 -8.18
CA ASP A 98 -17.48 0.95 -9.02
C ASP A 98 -18.45 1.94 -8.34
N GLU A 99 -18.59 1.92 -7.01
CA GLU A 99 -19.37 2.93 -6.27
C GLU A 99 -18.51 3.67 -5.24
N ALA A 100 -17.60 4.50 -5.76
CA ALA A 100 -17.09 5.68 -5.06
C ALA A 100 -16.60 6.68 -6.11
N ALA A 101 -17.55 7.43 -6.67
CA ALA A 101 -17.32 8.62 -7.48
C ALA A 101 -16.66 9.74 -6.67
#